data_AF-A0A2A4G3E6-F1
#
_entry.id   AF-A0A2A4G3E6-F1
#
_cell.length_a   1.000
_cell.length_b   1.000
_cell.length_c   1.000
_cell.angle_alpha   90.00
_cell.angle_beta   90.00
_cell.angle_gamma   90.00
#
_symmetry.space_group_name_H-M   'P 1'
#
loop_
_entity.id
_entity.type
_entity.pdbx_description
1 polymer ?
#
loop_
_entity_poly.entity_id
_entity_poly.type
_entity_poly.pdbx_seq_one_letter_code
_entity_poly.pdbx_strand_id
1 'polypeptide(L)'
;MCPRRRIILAAIATGLVACPPAPAATPEPLTQARAVRMVAREVDLARRGRMTDAEQALARRIAATRDGRARADLIEAFAIGLFAAAPTLEHAMTARAIDHFGRAIEAYRQALGRDDPEVATAMVRRAEVERLAHPDDPQRWADDAYQQAYRIRSARLGPTALTTLSTLIPMAELMVLPSRSRGDGATVEAAASLLRQVIEGASRSNDPGADRLRTAAFDGMQRLQAVYGGIAGPAQRTAASIQPCRERIGDDALVFSGQAEALEMLARRFRNVRLRLEPCGSALVFELSPGIDPGPVLDLLTDIAAGKIRGVHMGLAEIR
;
A
#
# COMPACT_ATOMS: atom_id res chain seq x y z
N MET A 1 8.29 49.51 64.86
CA MET A 1 8.67 48.65 66.00
C MET A 1 8.40 47.19 65.61
N CYS A 2 9.44 46.38 65.47
CA CYS A 2 9.35 44.91 65.41
C CYS A 2 9.37 44.36 66.84
N PRO A 3 8.77 43.18 67.06
CA PRO A 3 9.58 42.13 67.67
C PRO A 3 9.45 40.76 66.98
N ARG A 4 10.64 40.15 66.84
CA ARG A 4 10.95 38.70 66.72
C ARG A 4 10.40 37.94 67.95
N ARG A 5 10.18 36.63 68.04
CA ARG A 5 10.61 35.39 67.33
C ARG A 5 9.85 34.25 68.04
N ARG A 6 9.46 33.17 67.35
CA ARG A 6 9.88 31.76 67.60
C ARG A 6 9.01 30.75 66.83
N ILE A 7 9.73 29.78 66.30
CA ILE A 7 9.33 28.64 65.46
C ILE A 7 8.80 27.53 66.36
N ILE A 8 7.68 26.89 65.99
CA ILE A 8 7.47 25.45 66.20
C ILE A 8 6.80 24.89 64.94
N LEU A 9 7.45 23.88 64.36
CA LEU A 9 6.96 23.03 63.28
C LEU A 9 5.66 22.33 63.69
N ALA A 10 4.65 22.36 62.83
CA ALA A 10 3.65 21.31 62.75
C ALA A 10 3.33 21.08 61.28
N ALA A 11 3.78 19.94 60.77
CA ALA A 11 3.48 19.45 59.44
C ALA A 11 1.99 19.14 59.34
N ILE A 12 1.28 19.88 58.49
CA ILE A 12 -0.04 19.50 58.00
C ILE A 12 0.13 19.25 56.50
N ALA A 13 0.17 17.98 56.14
CA ALA A 13 0.10 17.54 54.76
C ALA A 13 -1.32 17.78 54.23
N THR A 14 -1.58 19.00 53.76
CA THR A 14 -2.73 19.30 52.90
C THR A 14 -2.39 18.81 51.50
N GLY A 15 -3.03 17.70 51.11
CA GLY A 15 -3.08 17.24 49.73
C GLY A 15 -3.77 18.29 48.86
N LEU A 16 -2.97 19.19 48.28
CA LEU A 16 -3.36 19.95 47.11
C LEU A 16 -3.45 18.94 45.96
N VAL A 17 -4.67 18.49 45.67
CA VAL A 17 -5.00 17.89 44.38
C VAL A 17 -4.72 18.96 43.34
N ALA A 18 -3.53 18.91 42.76
CA ALA A 18 -3.19 19.67 41.58
C ALA A 18 -4.16 19.22 40.48
N CYS A 19 -5.09 20.10 40.13
CA CYS A 19 -5.92 19.93 38.95
C CYS A 19 -4.96 19.77 37.75
N PRO A 20 -4.99 18.65 37.02
CA PRO A 20 -4.15 18.50 35.84
C PRO A 20 -4.48 19.66 34.89
N PRO A 21 -3.48 20.33 34.30
CA PRO A 21 -3.74 21.32 33.27
C PRO A 21 -4.60 20.65 32.20
N ALA A 22 -5.76 21.26 31.90
CA ALA A 22 -6.61 20.80 30.83
C ALA A 22 -5.74 20.55 29.58
N PRO A 23 -5.86 19.39 28.91
CA PRO A 23 -5.09 19.15 27.69
C PRO A 23 -5.36 20.31 26.76
N ALA A 24 -4.31 21.04 26.40
CA ALA A 24 -4.39 22.12 25.45
C ALA A 24 -5.10 21.55 24.22
N ALA A 25 -6.31 22.06 23.94
CA ALA A 25 -7.10 21.63 22.81
C ALA A 25 -6.21 21.78 21.57
N THR A 26 -5.74 20.65 21.04
CA THR A 26 -5.03 20.64 19.76
C THR A 26 -5.96 21.31 18.76
N PRO A 27 -5.52 22.36 18.06
CA PRO A 27 -6.36 23.04 17.09
C PRO A 27 -6.89 21.98 16.12
N GLU A 28 -8.22 21.93 16.01
CA GLU A 28 -8.91 21.00 15.13
C GLU A 28 -8.35 21.13 13.72
N PRO A 29 -8.07 20.02 13.00
CA PRO A 29 -7.52 20.08 11.65
C PRO A 29 -8.35 21.00 10.75
N LEU A 30 -7.70 21.80 9.90
CA LEU A 30 -8.46 22.48 8.85
C LEU A 30 -9.09 21.39 7.98
N THR A 31 -10.42 21.33 7.95
CA THR A 31 -11.08 20.40 7.04
C THR A 31 -10.64 20.71 5.61
N GLN A 32 -10.39 19.68 4.80
CA GLN A 32 -9.92 19.84 3.43
C GLN A 32 -10.80 20.82 2.62
N ALA A 33 -12.12 20.76 2.81
CA ALA A 33 -13.07 21.69 2.18
C ALA A 33 -12.86 23.15 2.59
N ARG A 34 -12.45 23.40 3.84
CA ARG A 34 -12.09 24.75 4.31
C ARG A 34 -10.78 25.20 3.69
N ALA A 35 -9.75 24.36 3.68
CA ALA A 35 -8.45 24.69 3.08
C ALA A 35 -8.59 25.01 1.57
N VAL A 36 -9.37 24.22 0.83
CA VAL A 36 -9.67 24.46 -0.60
C VAL A 36 -10.35 25.81 -0.82
N ARG A 37 -11.33 26.19 0.02
CA ARG A 37 -11.96 27.51 -0.07
C ARG A 37 -10.99 28.65 0.23
N MET A 38 -10.03 28.43 1.13
CA MET A 38 -9.05 29.46 1.50
C MET A 38 -8.05 29.77 0.37
N VAL A 39 -7.80 28.83 -0.54
CA VAL A 39 -6.88 29.00 -1.68
C VAL A 39 -7.59 29.22 -3.03
N ALA A 40 -8.92 29.36 -3.02
CA ALA A 40 -9.73 29.43 -4.24
C ALA A 40 -9.35 30.63 -5.14
N ARG A 41 -8.97 31.76 -4.55
CA ARG A 41 -8.52 32.94 -5.28
C ARG A 41 -7.20 32.68 -6.00
N GLU A 42 -6.27 32.02 -5.31
CA GLU A 42 -4.97 31.65 -5.83
C GLU A 42 -5.12 30.68 -7.01
N VAL A 43 -5.99 29.67 -6.88
CA VAL A 43 -6.31 28.74 -7.98
C VAL A 43 -6.95 29.45 -9.16
N ASP A 44 -7.83 30.43 -8.91
CA ASP A 44 -8.46 31.22 -9.96
C ASP A 44 -7.45 32.10 -10.74
N LEU A 45 -6.46 32.67 -10.05
CA LEU A 45 -5.34 33.35 -10.71
C LEU A 45 -4.56 32.40 -11.63
N ALA A 46 -4.25 31.19 -11.15
CA ALA A 46 -3.57 30.19 -11.96
C ALA A 46 -4.38 29.80 -13.20
N ARG A 47 -5.70 29.62 -13.08
CA ARG A 47 -6.60 29.29 -14.20
C ARG A 47 -6.61 30.38 -15.28
N ARG A 48 -6.43 31.64 -14.90
CA ARG A 48 -6.32 32.78 -15.83
C ARG A 48 -4.92 32.93 -16.45
N GLY A 49 -4.05 31.94 -16.32
CA GLY A 49 -2.66 31.98 -16.80
C GLY A 49 -1.71 32.78 -15.92
N ARG A 50 -2.16 33.29 -14.76
CA ARG A 50 -1.35 34.11 -13.85
C ARG A 50 -0.70 33.26 -12.75
N MET A 51 0.02 32.21 -13.15
CA MET A 51 0.62 31.24 -12.22
C MET A 51 1.57 31.91 -11.21
N THR A 52 2.43 32.81 -11.66
CA THR A 52 3.37 33.53 -10.79
C THR A 52 2.65 34.32 -9.70
N ASP A 53 1.56 34.99 -10.04
CA ASP A 53 0.76 35.75 -9.08
C ASP A 53 0.05 34.85 -8.07
N ALA A 54 -0.42 33.68 -8.54
CA ALA A 54 -1.03 32.65 -7.70
C ALA A 54 -0.04 32.13 -6.65
N GLU A 55 1.17 31.75 -7.07
CA GLU A 55 2.22 31.24 -6.20
C GLU A 55 2.69 32.29 -5.18
N GLN A 56 2.82 33.55 -5.59
CA GLN A 56 3.14 34.65 -4.67
C GLN A 56 2.02 34.90 -3.66
N ALA A 57 0.76 34.85 -4.09
CA ALA A 57 -0.38 35.01 -3.20
C ALA A 57 -0.46 33.87 -2.17
N LEU A 58 -0.22 32.63 -2.60
CA LEU A 58 -0.11 31.47 -1.71
C LEU A 58 1.05 31.65 -0.72
N ALA A 59 2.23 32.05 -1.20
CA ALA A 59 3.40 32.25 -0.34
C ALA A 59 3.13 33.28 0.78
N ARG A 60 2.47 34.40 0.46
CA ARG A 60 2.05 35.39 1.46
C ARG A 60 1.09 34.80 2.49
N ARG A 61 0.14 33.97 2.05
CA ARG A 61 -0.82 33.31 2.95
C ARG A 61 -0.14 32.29 3.87
N ILE A 62 0.78 31.50 3.34
CA ILE A 62 1.59 30.56 4.12
C ILE A 62 2.41 31.32 5.16
N ALA A 63 3.05 32.43 4.77
CA ALA A 63 3.83 33.25 5.70
C ALA A 63 2.98 33.89 6.82
N ALA A 64 1.73 34.24 6.53
CA ALA A 64 0.78 34.75 7.52
C ALA A 64 0.22 33.66 8.45
N THR A 65 0.37 32.38 8.11
CA THR A 65 -0.17 31.25 8.87
C THR A 65 0.88 30.76 9.87
N ARG A 66 0.57 30.85 11.17
CA ARG A 66 1.53 30.46 12.23
C ARG A 66 1.62 28.95 12.43
N ASP A 67 0.50 28.25 12.32
CA ASP A 67 0.44 26.82 12.57
C ASP A 67 1.12 26.00 11.46
N GLY A 68 1.96 25.05 11.86
CA GLY A 68 2.75 24.23 10.94
C GLY A 68 1.89 23.35 10.04
N ARG A 69 0.89 22.68 10.63
CA ARG A 69 -0.04 21.82 9.91
C ARG A 69 -0.90 22.62 8.94
N ALA A 70 -1.48 23.74 9.40
CA ALA A 70 -2.29 24.60 8.56
C ALA A 70 -1.51 25.15 7.34
N ARG A 71 -0.21 25.39 7.47
CA ARG A 71 0.65 25.73 6.31
C ARG A 71 0.72 24.58 5.31
N ALA A 72 0.90 23.35 5.78
CA ALA A 72 0.89 22.16 4.93
C ALA A 72 -0.48 21.95 4.24
N ASP A 73 -1.58 22.08 4.99
CA ASP A 73 -2.95 21.97 4.48
C ASP A 73 -3.21 22.98 3.34
N LEU A 74 -2.71 24.22 3.46
CA LEU A 74 -2.83 25.25 2.42
C LEU A 74 -2.04 24.90 1.14
N ILE A 75 -0.82 24.37 1.29
CA ILE A 75 0.00 23.96 0.15
C ILE A 75 -0.69 22.79 -0.57
N GLU A 76 -1.16 21.80 0.17
CA GLU A 76 -1.85 20.65 -0.38
C GLU A 76 -3.17 21.04 -1.06
N ALA A 77 -3.98 21.88 -0.41
CA ALA A 77 -5.23 22.37 -0.98
C ALA A 77 -5.01 23.13 -2.29
N PHE A 78 -3.92 23.90 -2.38
CA PHE A 78 -3.56 24.57 -3.62
C PHE A 78 -3.16 23.57 -4.70
N ALA A 79 -2.36 22.54 -4.37
CA ALA A 79 -2.00 21.46 -5.30
C ALA A 79 -3.25 20.74 -5.85
N ILE A 80 -4.19 20.37 -4.98
CA ILE A 80 -5.47 19.76 -5.36
C ILE A 80 -6.26 20.69 -6.29
N GLY A 81 -6.33 21.98 -5.95
CA GLY A 81 -7.03 22.97 -6.75
C GLY A 81 -6.40 23.20 -8.12
N LEU A 82 -5.06 23.19 -8.22
CA LEU A 82 -4.34 23.26 -9.48
C LEU A 82 -4.64 22.05 -10.36
N PHE A 83 -4.56 20.84 -9.80
CA PHE A 83 -4.85 19.61 -10.55
C PHE A 83 -6.30 19.58 -11.03
N ALA A 84 -7.26 19.93 -10.17
CA ALA A 84 -8.69 19.99 -10.54
C ALA A 84 -9.01 21.08 -11.58
N ALA A 85 -8.21 22.14 -11.66
CA ALA A 85 -8.37 23.22 -12.62
C ALA A 85 -7.60 23.00 -13.92
N ALA A 86 -6.79 21.94 -14.03
CA ALA A 86 -6.04 21.63 -15.23
C ALA A 86 -7.00 21.19 -16.36
N PRO A 87 -6.93 21.80 -17.56
CA PRO A 87 -7.78 21.40 -18.69
C PRO A 87 -7.51 19.96 -19.16
N THR A 88 -6.25 19.53 -19.07
CA THR A 88 -5.77 18.20 -19.46
C THR A 88 -4.69 17.74 -18.50
N LEU A 89 -4.42 16.44 -18.49
CA LEU A 89 -3.39 15.83 -17.64
C LEU A 89 -1.97 16.30 -18.02
N GLU A 90 -1.69 16.53 -19.30
CA GLU A 90 -0.42 17.06 -19.82
C GLU A 90 -0.22 18.56 -19.59
N HIS A 91 -1.22 19.25 -19.01
CA HIS A 91 -1.14 20.69 -18.83
C HIS A 91 -0.06 21.05 -17.80
N ALA A 92 0.62 22.19 -18.00
CA ALA A 92 1.65 22.67 -17.08
C ALA A 92 1.18 22.82 -15.61
N MET A 93 -0.13 22.97 -15.39
CA MET A 93 -0.74 23.00 -14.05
C MET A 93 -0.65 21.66 -13.33
N THR A 94 -0.69 20.53 -14.03
CA THR A 94 -0.54 19.20 -13.46
C THR A 94 0.88 19.01 -12.90
N ALA A 95 1.91 19.39 -13.68
CA ALA A 95 3.29 19.36 -13.21
C ALA A 95 3.49 20.26 -11.97
N ARG A 96 2.87 21.44 -11.96
CA ARG A 96 2.88 22.34 -10.78
C ARG A 96 2.18 21.73 -9.58
N ALA A 97 1.05 21.04 -9.77
CA ALA A 97 0.37 20.34 -8.69
C ALA A 97 1.28 19.27 -8.06
N ILE A 98 2.01 18.49 -8.87
CA ILE A 98 2.96 17.46 -8.39
C ILE A 98 4.07 18.08 -7.53
N ASP A 99 4.64 19.22 -7.96
CA ASP A 99 5.64 19.96 -7.16
C ASP A 99 5.06 20.44 -5.82
N HIS A 100 3.86 21.05 -5.85
CA HIS A 100 3.20 21.52 -4.64
C HIS A 100 2.83 20.39 -3.68
N PHE A 101 2.41 19.21 -4.17
CA PHE A 101 2.26 18.04 -3.32
C PHE A 101 3.59 17.61 -2.68
N GLY A 102 4.70 17.65 -3.42
CA GLY A 102 6.04 17.42 -2.86
C GLY A 102 6.37 18.36 -1.70
N ARG A 103 6.07 19.65 -1.87
CA ARG A 103 6.24 20.67 -0.82
C ARG A 103 5.30 20.47 0.36
N ALA A 104 4.06 20.02 0.13
CA ALA A 104 3.11 19.69 1.19
C ALA A 104 3.60 18.51 2.03
N ILE A 105 4.14 17.46 1.40
CA ILE A 105 4.74 16.30 2.09
C ILE A 105 5.85 16.76 3.04
N GLU A 106 6.77 17.61 2.59
CA GLU A 106 7.84 18.15 3.45
C GLU A 106 7.29 19.01 4.59
N ALA A 107 6.28 19.84 4.32
CA ALA A 107 5.63 20.63 5.36
C ALA A 107 4.93 19.74 6.41
N TYR A 108 4.23 18.69 6.01
CA TYR A 108 3.63 17.72 6.94
C TYR A 108 4.69 16.97 7.74
N ARG A 109 5.79 16.54 7.12
CA ARG A 109 6.91 15.87 7.81
C ARG A 109 7.51 16.75 8.91
N GLN A 110 7.64 18.05 8.66
CA GLN A 110 8.15 19.00 9.64
C GLN A 110 7.15 19.30 10.76
N ALA A 111 5.85 19.37 10.44
CA ALA A 111 4.82 19.74 11.40
C ALA A 111 4.33 18.58 12.27
N LEU A 112 4.23 17.38 11.70
CA LEU A 112 3.57 16.21 12.32
C LEU A 112 4.53 15.04 12.56
N GLY A 113 5.69 15.03 11.89
CA GLY A 113 6.62 13.93 11.90
C GLY A 113 6.52 13.04 10.66
N ARG A 114 7.57 12.25 10.39
CA ARG A 114 7.72 11.51 9.13
C ARG A 114 6.72 10.36 8.94
N ASP A 115 6.26 9.77 10.05
CA ASP A 115 5.39 8.59 10.06
C ASP A 115 3.94 8.95 10.43
N ASP A 116 3.53 10.19 10.16
CA ASP A 116 2.16 10.64 10.37
C ASP A 116 1.24 10.21 9.20
N PRO A 117 0.00 9.76 9.47
CA PRO A 117 -0.95 9.38 8.41
C PRO A 117 -1.23 10.47 7.36
N GLU A 118 -1.12 11.75 7.70
CA GLU A 118 -1.31 12.85 6.72
C GLU A 118 -0.15 12.94 5.74
N VAL A 119 1.08 12.62 6.16
CA VAL A 119 2.22 12.48 5.25
C VAL A 119 1.94 11.38 4.23
N ALA A 120 1.42 10.23 4.67
CA ALA A 120 1.03 9.14 3.79
C ALA A 120 -0.09 9.53 2.82
N THR A 121 -1.07 10.32 3.27
CA THR A 121 -2.15 10.82 2.42
C THR A 121 -1.64 11.76 1.33
N ALA A 122 -0.75 12.69 1.67
CA ALA A 122 -0.14 13.58 0.69
C ALA A 122 0.74 12.81 -0.31
N MET A 123 1.46 11.77 0.13
CA MET A 123 2.24 10.87 -0.74
C MET A 123 1.36 10.16 -1.77
N VAL A 124 0.26 9.54 -1.31
CA VAL A 124 -0.70 8.85 -2.19
C VAL A 124 -1.29 9.81 -3.21
N ARG A 125 -1.68 11.02 -2.79
CA ARG A 125 -2.23 12.03 -3.71
C ARG A 125 -1.22 12.46 -4.77
N ARG A 126 0.03 12.69 -4.37
CA ARG A 126 1.10 13.03 -5.32
C ARG A 126 1.32 11.91 -6.33
N ALA A 127 1.43 10.67 -5.86
CA ALA A 127 1.65 9.50 -6.69
C ALA A 127 0.46 9.22 -7.63
N GLU A 128 -0.76 9.52 -7.19
CA GLU A 128 -1.95 9.36 -8.01
C GLU A 128 -1.99 10.37 -9.15
N VAL A 129 -1.66 11.63 -8.88
CA VAL A 129 -1.56 12.65 -9.95
C VAL A 129 -0.50 12.27 -10.97
N GLU A 130 0.66 11.77 -10.52
CA GLU A 130 1.72 11.28 -11.40
C GLU A 130 1.26 10.09 -12.26
N ARG A 131 0.58 9.11 -11.66
CA ARG A 131 0.05 7.95 -12.36
C ARG A 131 -1.00 8.34 -13.39
N LEU A 132 -1.87 9.29 -13.06
CA LEU A 132 -2.88 9.79 -14.00
C LEU A 132 -2.23 10.61 -15.13
N ALA A 133 -1.21 11.42 -14.83
CA ALA A 133 -0.51 12.22 -15.82
C ALA A 133 0.32 11.38 -16.79
N HIS A 134 0.89 10.27 -16.32
CA HIS A 134 1.79 9.43 -17.09
C HIS A 134 1.37 7.95 -17.02
N PRO A 135 0.19 7.57 -17.56
CA PRO A 135 -0.42 6.27 -17.30
C PRO A 135 0.41 5.06 -17.72
N ASP A 136 1.24 5.18 -18.76
CA ASP A 136 2.04 4.07 -19.30
C ASP A 136 3.40 3.91 -18.59
N ASP A 137 3.99 5.02 -18.14
CA ASP A 137 5.27 5.02 -17.42
C ASP A 137 5.34 6.17 -16.40
N PRO A 138 4.63 6.06 -15.27
CA PRO A 138 4.74 7.00 -14.16
C PRO A 138 6.18 7.04 -13.66
N GLN A 139 6.61 8.15 -13.09
CA GLN A 139 7.92 8.24 -12.46
C GLN A 139 8.08 7.22 -11.31
N ARG A 140 9.28 6.65 -11.15
CA ARG A 140 9.58 5.58 -10.17
C ARG A 140 9.33 5.98 -8.71
N TRP A 141 9.39 7.28 -8.40
CA TRP A 141 9.10 7.75 -7.04
C TRP A 141 7.62 7.54 -6.66
N ALA A 142 6.70 7.34 -7.62
CA ALA A 142 5.30 7.01 -7.34
C ALA A 142 5.17 5.63 -6.68
N ASP A 143 5.93 4.63 -7.17
CA ASP A 143 6.02 3.30 -6.56
C ASP A 143 6.47 3.41 -5.09
N ASP A 144 7.55 4.15 -4.84
CA ASP A 144 8.09 4.37 -3.49
C ASP A 144 7.11 5.11 -2.58
N ALA A 145 6.39 6.11 -3.11
CA ALA A 145 5.41 6.89 -2.37
C ALA A 145 4.24 6.02 -1.90
N TYR A 146 3.72 5.14 -2.76
CA TYR A 146 2.67 4.20 -2.37
C TYR A 146 3.16 3.19 -1.33
N GLN A 147 4.37 2.63 -1.50
CA GLN A 147 4.94 1.69 -0.53
C GLN A 147 5.19 2.35 0.84
N GLN A 148 5.71 3.58 0.86
CA GLN A 148 5.89 4.35 2.09
C GLN A 148 4.55 4.67 2.75
N ALA A 149 3.57 5.14 1.97
CA ALA A 149 2.24 5.44 2.49
C ALA A 149 1.55 4.20 3.09
N TYR A 150 1.65 3.04 2.43
CA TYR A 150 1.12 1.78 2.95
C TYR A 150 1.80 1.41 4.28
N ARG A 151 3.14 1.50 4.37
CA ARG A 151 3.86 1.21 5.62
C ARG A 151 3.41 2.12 6.76
N ILE A 152 3.33 3.43 6.52
CA ILE A 152 2.90 4.41 7.54
C ILE A 152 1.45 4.11 7.97
N ARG A 153 0.53 3.95 7.02
CA ARG A 153 -0.89 3.70 7.32
C ARG A 153 -1.10 2.36 8.02
N SER A 154 -0.41 1.31 7.59
CA SER A 154 -0.47 0.00 8.24
C SER A 154 0.03 0.07 9.70
N ALA A 155 1.13 0.78 9.95
CA ALA A 155 1.65 0.95 11.31
C ALA A 155 0.77 1.83 12.21
N ARG A 156 0.11 2.86 11.66
CA ARG A 156 -0.65 3.85 12.45
C ARG A 156 -2.14 3.56 12.57
N LEU A 157 -2.74 3.00 11.51
CA LEU A 157 -4.17 2.76 11.39
C LEU A 157 -4.51 1.26 11.40
N GLY A 158 -3.51 0.41 11.18
CA GLY A 158 -3.68 -1.03 11.06
C GLY A 158 -3.76 -1.49 9.59
N PRO A 159 -3.42 -2.76 9.32
CA PRO A 159 -3.38 -3.31 7.96
C PRO A 159 -4.76 -3.44 7.31
N THR A 160 -5.83 -3.52 8.11
CA THR A 160 -7.21 -3.70 7.63
C THR A 160 -8.02 -2.40 7.57
N ALA A 161 -7.44 -1.26 7.98
CA ALA A 161 -8.11 0.02 7.84
C ALA A 161 -8.37 0.31 6.35
N LEU A 162 -9.55 0.85 6.02
CA LEU A 162 -9.93 1.08 4.62
C LEU A 162 -8.96 1.99 3.88
N THR A 163 -8.40 2.99 4.57
CA THR A 163 -7.37 3.90 4.03
C THR A 163 -6.02 3.20 3.79
N THR A 164 -5.69 2.18 4.59
CA THR A 164 -4.53 1.32 4.36
C THR A 164 -4.77 0.45 3.12
N LEU A 165 -5.89 -0.26 3.09
CA LEU A 165 -6.27 -1.16 1.98
C LEU A 165 -6.40 -0.41 0.65
N SER A 166 -6.96 0.80 0.65
CA SER A 166 -7.09 1.61 -0.57
C SER A 166 -5.77 1.92 -1.25
N THR A 167 -4.65 1.87 -0.51
CA THR A 167 -3.31 2.10 -1.05
C THR A 167 -2.84 0.95 -1.93
N LEU A 168 -3.34 -0.27 -1.69
CA LEU A 168 -2.90 -1.48 -2.39
C LEU A 168 -3.40 -1.57 -3.83
N ILE A 169 -4.56 -0.97 -4.13
CA ILE A 169 -5.13 -0.97 -5.49
C ILE A 169 -4.18 -0.28 -6.49
N PRO A 170 -3.82 1.01 -6.32
CA PRO A 170 -2.91 1.66 -7.27
C PRO A 170 -1.51 1.04 -7.26
N MET A 171 -1.06 0.44 -6.14
CA MET A 171 0.18 -0.35 -6.12
C MET A 171 0.10 -1.54 -7.09
N ALA A 172 -0.99 -2.32 -7.03
CA ALA A 172 -1.20 -3.45 -7.93
C ALA A 172 -1.27 -2.98 -9.39
N GLU A 173 -1.94 -1.88 -9.67
CA GLU A 173 -2.03 -1.31 -11.02
C GLU A 173 -0.67 -0.88 -11.57
N LEU A 174 0.17 -0.21 -10.75
CA LEU A 174 1.53 0.16 -11.15
C LEU A 174 2.39 -1.07 -11.44
N MET A 175 2.35 -2.08 -10.56
CA MET A 175 3.17 -3.28 -10.70
C MET A 175 2.99 -3.98 -12.04
N VAL A 176 1.78 -3.96 -12.59
CA VAL A 176 1.46 -4.64 -13.84
C VAL A 176 1.64 -3.80 -15.09
N LEU A 177 2.02 -2.53 -14.96
CA LEU A 177 2.33 -1.71 -16.14
C LEU A 177 3.44 -2.39 -16.96
N PRO A 178 3.38 -2.33 -18.30
CA PRO A 178 4.45 -2.87 -19.16
C PRO A 178 5.84 -2.32 -18.80
N SER A 179 5.93 -1.05 -18.39
CA SER A 179 7.15 -0.38 -17.92
C SER A 179 7.71 -0.94 -16.60
N ARG A 180 6.91 -1.71 -15.85
CA ARG A 180 7.27 -2.34 -14.57
C ARG A 180 7.43 -3.84 -14.71
N SER A 181 6.37 -4.54 -15.10
CA SER A 181 6.30 -5.99 -15.13
C SER A 181 7.14 -6.59 -16.26
N ARG A 182 7.19 -5.94 -17.43
CA ARG A 182 7.74 -6.52 -18.67
C ARG A 182 7.21 -7.94 -18.96
N GLY A 183 5.96 -8.21 -18.56
CA GLY A 183 5.33 -9.53 -18.70
C GLY A 183 5.78 -10.59 -17.67
N ASP A 184 6.49 -10.20 -16.60
CA ASP A 184 6.85 -11.10 -15.52
C ASP A 184 5.62 -11.60 -14.76
N GLY A 185 5.33 -12.90 -14.88
CA GLY A 185 4.21 -13.54 -14.22
C GLY A 185 4.28 -13.51 -12.69
N ALA A 186 5.48 -13.42 -12.10
CA ALA A 186 5.61 -13.29 -10.64
C ALA A 186 5.12 -11.91 -10.17
N THR A 187 5.47 -10.84 -10.89
CA THR A 187 4.98 -9.49 -10.64
C THR A 187 3.45 -9.40 -10.81
N VAL A 188 2.89 -10.04 -11.84
CA VAL A 188 1.43 -10.10 -12.05
C VAL A 188 0.73 -10.82 -10.89
N GLU A 189 1.27 -11.95 -10.44
CA GLU A 189 0.71 -12.68 -9.29
C GLU A 189 0.80 -11.85 -7.99
N ALA A 190 1.92 -11.15 -7.78
CA ALA A 190 2.07 -10.28 -6.62
C ALA A 190 1.03 -9.14 -6.63
N ALA A 191 0.74 -8.55 -7.79
CA ALA A 191 -0.33 -7.57 -7.94
C ALA A 191 -1.72 -8.18 -7.65
N ALA A 192 -2.01 -9.38 -8.16
CA ALA A 192 -3.25 -10.09 -7.87
C ALA A 192 -3.41 -10.39 -6.36
N SER A 193 -2.31 -10.74 -5.68
CA SER A 193 -2.28 -10.94 -4.23
C SER A 193 -2.67 -9.67 -3.45
N LEU A 194 -2.15 -8.50 -3.86
CA LEU A 194 -2.54 -7.21 -3.26
C LEU A 194 -4.05 -6.95 -3.42
N LEU A 195 -4.63 -7.22 -4.58
CA LEU A 195 -6.07 -7.03 -4.81
C LEU A 195 -6.91 -8.01 -3.97
N ARG A 196 -6.48 -9.28 -3.85
CA ARG A 196 -7.11 -10.26 -2.95
C ARG A 196 -7.09 -9.80 -1.50
N GLN A 197 -5.98 -9.22 -1.05
CA GLN A 197 -5.86 -8.64 0.30
C GLN A 197 -6.87 -7.50 0.52
N VAL A 198 -7.13 -6.65 -0.48
CA VAL A 198 -8.16 -5.61 -0.41
C VAL A 198 -9.55 -6.22 -0.28
N ILE A 199 -9.87 -7.21 -1.11
CA ILE A 199 -11.18 -7.87 -1.11
C ILE A 199 -11.45 -8.53 0.25
N GLU A 200 -10.48 -9.29 0.77
CA GLU A 200 -10.62 -9.96 2.06
C GLU A 200 -10.71 -8.97 3.22
N GLY A 201 -9.80 -7.98 3.24
CA GLY A 201 -9.74 -6.98 4.30
C GLY A 201 -11.01 -6.13 4.36
N ALA A 202 -11.53 -5.71 3.20
CA ALA A 202 -12.75 -4.91 3.13
C ALA A 202 -14.02 -5.73 3.41
N SER A 203 -14.03 -7.05 3.17
CA SER A 203 -15.20 -7.90 3.45
C SER A 203 -15.54 -8.03 4.95
N ARG A 204 -14.61 -7.64 5.83
CA ARG A 204 -14.81 -7.63 7.28
C ARG A 204 -15.46 -6.34 7.79
N SER A 205 -15.70 -5.36 6.92
CA SER A 205 -16.26 -4.06 7.25
C SER A 205 -17.64 -3.87 6.63
N ASN A 206 -18.56 -3.26 7.38
CA ASN A 206 -19.89 -2.85 6.91
C ASN A 206 -19.93 -1.38 6.46
N ASP A 207 -18.77 -0.71 6.36
CA ASP A 207 -18.66 0.67 5.90
C ASP A 207 -19.00 0.77 4.40
N PRO A 208 -19.82 1.73 3.94
CA PRO A 208 -20.12 1.90 2.51
C PRO A 208 -18.88 2.11 1.62
N GLY A 209 -17.79 2.63 2.17
CA GLY A 209 -16.49 2.73 1.52
C GLY A 209 -15.80 1.38 1.31
N ALA A 210 -16.07 0.39 2.16
CA ALA A 210 -15.57 -0.97 2.00
C ALA A 210 -16.14 -1.63 0.74
N ASP A 211 -17.43 -1.43 0.45
CA ASP A 211 -18.06 -1.93 -0.78
C ASP A 211 -17.41 -1.36 -2.03
N ARG A 212 -17.18 -0.03 -2.05
CA ARG A 212 -16.49 0.62 -3.18
C ARG A 212 -15.08 0.07 -3.38
N LEU A 213 -14.35 -0.18 -2.29
CA LEU A 213 -13.01 -0.77 -2.35
C LEU A 213 -13.03 -2.21 -2.88
N ARG A 214 -13.99 -3.03 -2.44
CA ARG A 214 -14.15 -4.39 -2.96
C ARG A 214 -14.44 -4.36 -4.45
N THR A 215 -15.40 -3.55 -4.90
CA THR A 215 -15.74 -3.42 -6.32
C THR A 215 -14.52 -3.00 -7.13
N ALA A 216 -13.81 -1.95 -6.70
CA ALA A 216 -12.61 -1.48 -7.39
C ALA A 216 -11.50 -2.55 -7.47
N ALA A 217 -11.31 -3.34 -6.40
CA ALA A 217 -10.35 -4.44 -6.39
C ALA A 217 -10.79 -5.61 -7.30
N PHE A 218 -12.08 -5.95 -7.34
CA PHE A 218 -12.62 -6.94 -8.27
C PHE A 218 -12.44 -6.51 -9.73
N ASP A 219 -12.76 -5.26 -10.05
CA ASP A 219 -12.55 -4.72 -11.40
C ASP A 219 -11.07 -4.76 -11.79
N GLY A 220 -10.18 -4.43 -10.84
CA GLY A 220 -8.73 -4.56 -11.00
C GLY A 220 -8.32 -6.00 -11.33
N MET A 221 -8.84 -6.99 -10.60
CA MET A 221 -8.53 -8.40 -10.87
C MET A 221 -9.05 -8.85 -12.24
N GLN A 222 -10.25 -8.42 -12.63
CA GLN A 222 -10.79 -8.73 -13.96
C GLN A 222 -9.93 -8.12 -15.07
N ARG A 223 -9.44 -6.88 -14.91
CA ARG A 223 -8.49 -6.27 -15.85
C ARG A 223 -7.19 -7.07 -15.93
N LEU A 224 -6.64 -7.49 -14.78
CA LEU A 224 -5.45 -8.35 -14.75
C LEU A 224 -5.68 -9.66 -15.49
N GLN A 225 -6.81 -10.32 -15.27
CA GLN A 225 -7.15 -11.57 -15.94
C GLN A 225 -7.40 -11.38 -17.45
N ALA A 226 -8.00 -10.26 -17.86
CA ALA A 226 -8.22 -9.99 -19.29
C ALA A 226 -6.89 -9.77 -20.04
N VAL A 227 -5.94 -9.08 -19.43
CA VAL A 227 -4.63 -8.77 -20.04
C VAL A 227 -3.65 -9.93 -19.91
N TYR A 228 -3.65 -10.60 -18.75
CA TYR A 228 -2.63 -11.57 -18.36
C TYR A 228 -3.17 -12.96 -18.07
N GLY A 229 -4.45 -13.26 -18.32
CA GLY A 229 -5.07 -14.56 -18.05
C GLY A 229 -4.49 -15.74 -18.83
N GLY A 230 -3.72 -15.47 -19.90
CA GLY A 230 -2.88 -16.47 -20.58
C GLY A 230 -1.49 -16.66 -19.94
N ILE A 231 -1.02 -15.68 -19.16
CA ILE A 231 0.19 -15.75 -18.35
C ILE A 231 -0.20 -16.31 -16.99
N ALA A 232 -0.54 -17.60 -16.94
CA ALA A 232 -0.87 -18.24 -15.68
C ALA A 232 0.29 -18.02 -14.69
N GLY A 233 -0.02 -17.46 -13.52
CA GLY A 233 0.93 -17.34 -12.41
C GLY A 233 1.40 -18.73 -11.95
N PRO A 234 2.48 -18.86 -11.17
CA PRO A 234 2.97 -20.14 -10.67
C PRO A 234 1.86 -20.97 -9.99
N ALA A 235 1.01 -20.32 -9.19
CA ALA A 235 -0.12 -20.96 -8.51
C ALA A 235 -1.23 -21.40 -9.49
N GLN A 236 -1.59 -20.59 -10.48
CA GLN A 236 -2.57 -20.96 -11.51
C GLN A 236 -2.06 -22.04 -12.46
N ARG A 237 -0.77 -22.02 -12.84
CA ARG A 237 -0.13 -23.11 -13.59
C ARG A 237 -0.20 -24.40 -12.80
N THR A 238 0.10 -24.32 -11.52
CA THR A 238 0.07 -25.46 -10.60
C THR A 238 -1.35 -26.02 -10.49
N ALA A 239 -2.36 -25.17 -10.25
CA ALA A 239 -3.77 -25.54 -10.19
C ALA A 239 -4.30 -26.12 -11.52
N ALA A 240 -3.97 -25.51 -12.66
CA ALA A 240 -4.37 -26.01 -13.97
C ALA A 240 -3.70 -27.36 -14.30
N SER A 241 -2.44 -27.55 -13.89
CA SER A 241 -1.69 -28.79 -14.14
C SER A 241 -2.28 -30.00 -13.40
N ILE A 242 -2.95 -29.78 -12.26
CA ILE A 242 -3.56 -30.86 -11.47
C ILE A 242 -5.03 -31.10 -11.76
N GLN A 243 -5.65 -30.31 -12.64
CA GLN A 243 -7.06 -30.48 -13.01
C GLN A 243 -7.43 -31.94 -13.38
N PRO A 244 -6.58 -32.74 -14.06
CA PRO A 244 -6.88 -34.14 -14.37
C PRO A 244 -6.95 -35.10 -13.18
N CYS A 245 -6.43 -34.70 -12.01
CA CYS A 245 -6.40 -35.55 -10.82
C CYS A 245 -6.83 -34.83 -9.55
N ARG A 246 -7.51 -33.69 -9.68
CA ARG A 246 -8.02 -32.92 -8.54
C ARG A 246 -8.85 -33.77 -7.58
N GLU A 247 -9.64 -34.72 -8.09
CA GLU A 247 -10.45 -35.64 -7.27
C GLU A 247 -9.65 -36.70 -6.52
N ARG A 248 -8.37 -36.89 -6.87
CA ARG A 248 -7.47 -37.91 -6.30
C ARG A 248 -6.43 -37.32 -5.33
N ILE A 249 -6.29 -36.01 -5.30
CA ILE A 249 -5.31 -35.31 -4.47
C ILE A 249 -6.02 -34.94 -3.17
N GLY A 250 -5.44 -35.32 -2.03
CA GLY A 250 -5.96 -34.89 -0.72
C GLY A 250 -5.79 -33.39 -0.46
N ASP A 251 -6.52 -32.87 0.54
CA ASP A 251 -6.54 -31.44 0.88
C ASP A 251 -5.16 -30.87 1.28
N ASP A 252 -4.24 -31.73 1.71
CA ASP A 252 -2.88 -31.37 2.12
C ASP A 252 -1.83 -31.98 1.17
N ALA A 253 -1.69 -31.39 -0.02
CA ALA A 253 -0.68 -31.82 -0.99
C ALA A 253 0.15 -30.65 -1.53
N LEU A 254 1.47 -30.87 -1.61
CA LEU A 254 2.39 -30.01 -2.34
C LEU A 254 2.38 -30.40 -3.81
N VAL A 255 2.21 -29.42 -4.68
CA VAL A 255 2.16 -29.61 -6.12
C VAL A 255 3.31 -28.88 -6.77
N PHE A 256 4.02 -29.60 -7.63
CA PHE A 256 5.14 -29.10 -8.41
C PHE A 256 4.77 -29.10 -9.89
N SER A 257 4.92 -27.96 -10.55
CA SER A 257 4.69 -27.80 -11.98
C SER A 257 5.86 -27.07 -12.63
N GLY A 258 6.07 -27.24 -13.94
CA GLY A 258 7.18 -26.57 -14.63
C GLY A 258 7.75 -27.35 -15.81
N GLN A 259 9.03 -27.12 -16.09
CA GLN A 259 9.78 -27.77 -17.17
C GLN A 259 9.98 -29.26 -16.88
N ALA A 260 9.84 -30.10 -17.92
CA ALA A 260 9.92 -31.55 -17.77
C ALA A 260 11.27 -32.01 -17.19
N GLU A 261 12.40 -31.46 -17.65
CA GLU A 261 13.72 -31.85 -17.12
C GLU A 261 13.89 -31.47 -15.65
N ALA A 262 13.32 -30.32 -15.25
CA ALA A 262 13.40 -29.82 -13.89
C ALA A 262 12.52 -30.65 -12.93
N LEU A 263 11.33 -31.04 -13.37
CA LEU A 263 10.45 -31.95 -12.62
C LEU A 263 11.04 -33.36 -12.52
N GLU A 264 11.71 -33.86 -13.57
CA GLU A 264 12.37 -35.16 -13.51
C GLU A 264 13.56 -35.14 -12.53
N MET A 265 14.34 -34.06 -12.53
CA MET A 265 15.39 -33.82 -11.53
C MET A 265 14.81 -33.83 -10.11
N LEU A 266 13.68 -33.15 -9.91
CA LEU A 266 12.98 -33.10 -8.64
C LEU A 266 12.54 -34.51 -8.19
N ALA A 267 11.89 -35.27 -9.08
CA ALA A 267 11.48 -36.65 -8.82
C ALA A 267 12.65 -37.58 -8.49
N ARG A 268 13.82 -37.37 -9.12
CA ARG A 268 15.06 -38.10 -8.75
C ARG A 268 15.51 -37.75 -7.32
N ARG A 269 15.50 -36.46 -6.95
CA ARG A 269 15.91 -36.02 -5.61
C ARG A 269 14.99 -36.56 -4.51
N PHE A 270 13.67 -36.56 -4.71
CA PHE A 270 12.72 -37.16 -3.78
C PHE A 270 12.95 -38.68 -3.63
N ARG A 271 13.18 -39.39 -4.74
CA ARG A 271 13.48 -40.84 -4.71
C ARG A 271 14.76 -41.16 -3.93
N ASN A 272 15.79 -40.31 -4.01
CA ASN A 272 17.05 -40.53 -3.28
C ASN A 272 16.85 -40.53 -1.76
N VAL A 273 15.84 -39.83 -1.26
CA VAL A 273 15.46 -39.81 0.16
C VAL A 273 14.25 -40.69 0.46
N ARG A 274 13.93 -41.64 -0.44
CA ARG A 274 12.83 -42.61 -0.32
C ARG A 274 11.43 -41.99 -0.27
N LEU A 275 11.28 -40.73 -0.68
CA LEU A 275 9.97 -40.09 -0.89
C LEU A 275 9.54 -40.27 -2.35
N ARG A 276 8.22 -40.31 -2.57
CA ARG A 276 7.63 -40.46 -3.91
C ARG A 276 6.83 -39.22 -4.26
N LEU A 277 7.02 -38.78 -5.50
CA LEU A 277 6.15 -37.80 -6.14
C LEU A 277 5.24 -38.56 -7.09
N GLU A 278 3.94 -38.38 -6.93
CA GLU A 278 2.93 -39.00 -7.79
C GLU A 278 2.70 -38.10 -9.02
N PRO A 279 2.75 -38.65 -10.24
CA PRO A 279 2.49 -37.87 -11.44
C PRO A 279 1.01 -37.51 -11.53
N CYS A 280 0.73 -36.25 -11.80
CA CYS A 280 -0.61 -35.78 -12.14
C CYS A 280 -0.58 -34.84 -13.35
N GLY A 281 -0.95 -35.35 -14.52
CA GLY A 281 -0.89 -34.60 -15.76
C GLY A 281 0.55 -34.16 -16.06
N SER A 282 0.77 -32.85 -16.17
CA SER A 282 2.09 -32.23 -16.33
C SER A 282 2.75 -31.82 -15.00
N ALA A 283 2.15 -32.16 -13.86
CA ALA A 283 2.64 -31.86 -12.53
C ALA A 283 3.06 -33.12 -11.76
N LEU A 284 3.75 -32.88 -10.65
CA LEU A 284 4.11 -33.87 -9.65
C LEU A 284 3.48 -33.48 -8.32
N VAL A 285 2.93 -34.44 -7.59
CA VAL A 285 2.21 -34.22 -6.33
C VAL A 285 2.92 -34.96 -5.21
N PHE A 286 3.04 -34.31 -4.06
CA PHE A 286 3.52 -34.89 -2.82
C PHE A 286 2.44 -34.76 -1.75
N GLU A 287 1.86 -35.88 -1.35
CA GLU A 287 0.84 -35.92 -0.30
C GLU A 287 1.48 -35.82 1.08
N LEU A 288 0.96 -34.91 1.90
CA LEU A 288 1.35 -34.75 3.30
C LEU A 288 0.45 -35.65 4.16
N SER A 289 0.52 -36.96 3.92
CA SER A 289 -0.23 -37.93 4.74
C SER A 289 0.34 -38.03 6.16
N PRO A 290 -0.49 -38.29 7.18
CA PRO A 290 -0.02 -38.55 8.54
C PRO A 290 1.00 -39.70 8.56
N GLY A 291 2.22 -39.43 9.03
CA GLY A 291 3.31 -40.41 9.11
C GLY A 291 4.41 -40.28 8.04
N ILE A 292 4.28 -39.33 7.10
CA ILE A 292 5.36 -38.97 6.18
C ILE A 292 6.16 -37.81 6.80
N ASP A 293 7.46 -38.01 7.02
CA ASP A 293 8.37 -36.96 7.47
C ASP A 293 8.92 -36.20 6.25
N PRO A 294 8.55 -34.91 6.05
CA PRO A 294 9.10 -34.09 4.97
C PRO A 294 10.52 -33.58 5.27
N GLY A 295 11.04 -33.80 6.48
CA GLY A 295 12.37 -33.37 6.94
C GLY A 295 13.49 -33.54 5.90
N PRO A 296 13.62 -34.71 5.25
CA PRO A 296 14.67 -34.97 4.26
C PRO A 296 14.63 -34.11 2.98
N VAL A 297 13.52 -33.41 2.71
CA VAL A 297 13.36 -32.53 1.54
C VAL A 297 13.13 -31.07 1.90
N LEU A 298 13.14 -30.68 3.17
CA LEU A 298 12.88 -29.30 3.58
C LEU A 298 13.83 -28.28 2.94
N ASP A 299 15.12 -28.59 2.87
CA ASP A 299 16.11 -27.72 2.21
C ASP A 299 15.80 -27.55 0.72
N LEU A 300 15.34 -28.63 0.08
CA LEU A 300 14.95 -28.64 -1.32
C LEU A 300 13.69 -27.80 -1.57
N LEU A 301 12.68 -27.95 -0.71
CA LEU A 301 11.45 -27.14 -0.76
C LEU A 301 11.77 -25.65 -0.54
N THR A 302 12.69 -25.35 0.37
CA THR A 302 13.17 -23.99 0.64
C THR A 302 13.88 -23.39 -0.58
N ASP A 303 14.73 -24.16 -1.25
CA ASP A 303 15.41 -23.71 -2.47
C ASP A 303 14.45 -23.48 -3.64
N ILE A 304 13.37 -24.27 -3.76
CA ILE A 304 12.31 -24.05 -4.76
C ILE A 304 11.51 -22.79 -4.42
N ALA A 305 11.10 -22.61 -3.16
CA ALA A 305 10.38 -21.43 -2.70
C ALA A 305 11.18 -20.14 -2.90
N ALA A 306 12.51 -20.22 -2.73
CA ALA A 306 13.44 -19.12 -3.00
C ALA A 306 13.77 -18.91 -4.49
N GLY A 307 13.20 -19.71 -5.39
CA GLY A 307 13.44 -19.60 -6.84
C GLY A 307 14.83 -20.02 -7.30
N LYS A 308 15.60 -20.73 -6.46
CA LYS A 308 16.95 -21.20 -6.81
C LYS A 308 16.91 -22.36 -7.80
N ILE A 309 15.84 -23.16 -7.77
CA ILE A 309 15.59 -24.22 -8.76
C ILE A 309 14.77 -23.63 -9.91
N ARG A 310 15.47 -23.29 -11.00
CA ARG A 310 14.83 -22.74 -12.20
C ARG A 310 13.93 -23.79 -12.86
N GLY A 311 12.80 -23.33 -13.38
CA GLY A 311 11.88 -24.18 -14.12
C GLY A 311 10.97 -25.06 -13.28
N VAL A 312 10.97 -24.91 -11.94
CA VAL A 312 10.02 -25.56 -11.02
C VAL A 312 9.23 -24.50 -10.27
N HIS A 313 7.93 -24.71 -10.19
CA HIS A 313 7.00 -23.92 -9.39
C HIS A 313 6.32 -24.84 -8.37
N MET A 314 6.22 -24.38 -7.14
CA MET A 314 5.59 -25.10 -6.03
C MET A 314 4.35 -24.33 -5.58
N GLY A 315 3.25 -25.05 -5.35
CA GLY A 315 2.03 -24.53 -4.74
C GLY A 315 1.38 -25.56 -3.85
N LEU A 316 0.45 -25.11 -3.00
CA LEU A 316 -0.42 -25.98 -2.23
C LEU A 316 -1.71 -26.21 -3.01
N ALA A 317 -2.19 -27.45 -3.05
CA ALA A 317 -3.50 -27.77 -3.58
C ALA A 317 -4.58 -27.38 -2.56
N GLU A 318 -5.02 -26.11 -2.55
CA GLU A 318 -6.23 -25.75 -1.80
C GLU A 318 -7.46 -26.21 -2.60
N ILE A 319 -7.93 -27.44 -2.32
CA ILE A 319 -9.19 -27.93 -2.85
C ILE A 319 -10.31 -27.40 -1.94
N ARG A 320 -10.91 -26.28 -2.33
CA ARG A 320 -12.28 -25.93 -1.90
C ARG A 320 -13.27 -26.32 -2.98
#